data_AF-A0A562YG25-F1
#
_entry.id   AF-A0A562YG25-F1
#
_cell.length_a   1.000
_cell.length_b   1.000
_cell.length_c   1.000
_cell.angle_alpha   90.00
_cell.angle_beta   90.00
_cell.angle_gamma   90.00
#
_symmetry.space_group_name_H-M   'P 1'
#
loop_
_entity.id
_entity.type
_entity.pdbx_description
1 polymer ?
#
loop_
_entity_poly.entity_id
_entity_poly.type
_entity_poly.pdbx_seq_one_letter_code
_entity_poly.pdbx_strand_id
1 'polypeptide(L)'
;MKKHILIIALITTAFSVKAQNLNSFFNKADAFFKTNVVNGRVAYDKIHKDPSKLHEVLKIAQGISVAKDDAKNYQAFWINAYNLSVIKGLIDKYPTKSPLDNAGFFDKTKHNIGGKNITLNDIEHKLLRGNFKDPRFHFVLVCGAVGCPPLISEAYLPITLDVQLETQTKKAINGSFIQVNSKKNRVQVSQIMEWYKEDFTMNGTDEIDFINTYRTEKLEGKWKLSYFPYNWTINIQ
;
A
#
# COMPACT_ATOMS: atom_id res chain seq x y z
N MET A 1 13.87 40.74 51.47
CA MET A 1 14.28 40.19 50.16
C MET A 1 13.77 38.76 50.02
N LYS A 2 12.68 38.53 49.28
CA LYS A 2 12.27 37.18 48.86
C LYS A 2 12.03 37.21 47.36
N LYS A 3 12.95 36.63 46.59
CA LYS A 3 12.81 36.44 45.15
C LYS A 3 11.94 35.20 44.95
N HIS A 4 10.77 35.36 44.35
CA HIS A 4 10.00 34.25 43.83
C HIS A 4 10.55 33.89 42.45
N ILE A 5 11.10 32.68 42.33
CA ILE A 5 11.51 32.10 41.05
C ILE A 5 10.25 31.48 40.43
N LEU A 6 9.73 32.11 39.38
CA LEU A 6 8.68 31.53 38.55
C LEU A 6 9.33 30.47 37.65
N ILE A 7 9.08 29.19 37.91
CA ILE A 7 9.44 28.11 37.00
C ILE A 7 8.32 28.02 35.96
N ILE A 8 8.56 28.55 34.77
CA ILE A 8 7.69 28.35 33.62
C ILE A 8 7.95 26.94 33.10
N ALA A 9 7.02 26.03 33.33
CA ALA A 9 7.01 24.69 32.74
C ALA A 9 6.69 24.81 31.23
N LEU A 10 7.74 24.84 30.40
CA LEU A 10 7.63 24.96 28.96
C LEU A 10 7.92 23.62 28.26
N ILE A 11 7.10 22.59 28.47
CA ILE A 11 7.29 21.29 27.79
C ILE A 11 5.92 20.66 27.50
N THR A 12 5.53 20.56 26.22
CA THR A 12 4.70 19.46 25.60
C THR A 12 4.10 19.78 24.21
N THR A 13 4.18 21.02 23.68
CA THR A 13 3.40 21.39 22.47
C THR A 13 3.79 20.68 21.17
N ALA A 14 5.05 20.30 20.97
CA ALA A 14 5.52 19.74 19.69
C ALA A 14 5.08 18.30 19.40
N PHE A 15 4.86 17.48 20.44
CA PHE A 15 4.41 16.09 20.26
C PHE A 15 2.93 16.02 19.85
N SER A 16 2.09 16.85 20.46
CA SER A 16 0.65 16.90 20.18
C SER A 16 0.34 17.28 18.72
N VAL A 17 1.10 18.20 18.13
CA VAL A 17 0.91 18.64 16.74
C VAL A 17 1.25 17.52 15.73
N LYS A 18 2.32 16.75 15.97
CA LYS A 18 2.68 15.63 15.08
C LYS A 18 1.64 14.51 15.10
N ALA A 19 1.16 14.13 16.27
CA ALA A 19 0.11 13.13 16.42
C ALA A 19 -1.21 13.59 15.79
N GLN A 20 -1.57 14.88 15.95
CA GLN A 20 -2.76 15.46 15.35
C GLN A 20 -2.70 15.44 13.80
N ASN A 21 -1.54 15.73 13.22
CA ASN A 21 -1.36 15.68 11.77
C ASN A 21 -1.46 14.26 11.22
N LEU A 22 -0.94 13.26 11.94
CA LEU A 22 -1.04 11.86 11.53
C LEU A 22 -2.49 11.35 11.53
N ASN A 23 -3.26 11.66 12.58
CA ASN A 23 -4.69 11.32 12.62
C ASN A 23 -5.48 12.05 11.52
N SER A 24 -5.15 13.32 11.26
CA SER A 24 -5.77 14.08 10.17
C SER A 24 -5.49 13.47 8.79
N PHE A 25 -4.25 13.02 8.57
CA PHE A 25 -3.88 12.29 7.35
C PHE A 25 -4.71 11.01 7.20
N PHE A 26 -4.78 10.17 8.22
CA PHE A 26 -5.55 8.92 8.16
C PHE A 26 -7.03 9.17 7.88
N ASN A 27 -7.66 10.11 8.58
CA ASN A 27 -9.08 10.44 8.37
C ASN A 27 -9.36 10.97 6.96
N LYS A 28 -8.46 11.81 6.41
CA LYS A 28 -8.63 12.35 5.06
C LYS A 28 -8.31 11.32 3.98
N ALA A 29 -7.31 10.46 4.19
CA ALA A 29 -7.03 9.33 3.30
C ALA A 29 -8.23 8.38 3.25
N ASP A 30 -8.83 8.08 4.40
CA ASP A 30 -10.00 7.22 4.50
C ASP A 30 -11.20 7.81 3.74
N ALA A 31 -11.52 9.08 3.97
CA ALA A 31 -12.56 9.79 3.23
C ALA A 31 -12.27 9.83 1.72
N PHE A 32 -11.01 10.00 1.32
CA PHE A 32 -10.60 9.97 -0.07
C PHE A 32 -10.85 8.61 -0.72
N PHE A 33 -10.42 7.51 -0.08
CA PHE A 33 -10.62 6.17 -0.61
C PHE A 33 -12.10 5.79 -0.66
N LYS A 34 -12.89 6.07 0.40
CA LYS A 34 -14.35 5.82 0.42
C LYS A 34 -15.08 6.51 -0.72
N THR A 35 -14.64 7.72 -1.08
CA THR A 35 -15.29 8.53 -2.12
C THR A 35 -14.94 8.09 -3.54
N ASN A 36 -13.77 7.49 -3.74
CA ASN A 36 -13.16 7.32 -5.06
C ASN A 36 -12.79 5.88 -5.41
N VAL A 37 -13.01 4.91 -4.52
CA VAL A 37 -12.69 3.50 -4.75
C VAL A 37 -13.94 2.65 -4.59
N VAL A 38 -14.27 1.88 -5.63
CA VAL A 38 -15.41 0.95 -5.65
C VAL A 38 -14.93 -0.35 -6.27
N ASN A 39 -15.17 -1.48 -5.59
CA ASN A 39 -14.81 -2.83 -6.08
C ASN A 39 -13.34 -2.97 -6.54
N GLY A 40 -12.40 -2.30 -5.87
CA GLY A 40 -10.98 -2.36 -6.25
C GLY A 40 -10.54 -1.37 -7.34
N ARG A 41 -11.47 -0.59 -7.89
CA ARG A 41 -11.25 0.33 -9.02
C ARG A 41 -11.35 1.79 -8.59
N VAL A 42 -10.57 2.65 -9.23
CA VAL A 42 -10.42 4.06 -8.88
C VAL A 42 -11.15 4.96 -9.89
N ALA A 43 -11.89 5.94 -9.39
CA ALA A 43 -12.63 6.91 -10.20
C ALA A 43 -11.70 7.99 -10.81
N TYR A 44 -10.73 7.59 -11.64
CA TYR A 44 -9.71 8.50 -12.18
C TYR A 44 -10.31 9.72 -12.90
N ASP A 45 -11.35 9.52 -13.71
CA ASP A 45 -12.07 10.62 -14.38
C ASP A 45 -12.62 11.68 -13.42
N LYS A 46 -13.18 11.24 -12.30
CA LYS A 46 -13.75 12.11 -11.26
C LYS A 46 -12.65 12.87 -10.53
N ILE A 47 -11.58 12.16 -10.13
CA ILE A 47 -10.44 12.76 -9.43
C ILE A 47 -9.71 13.74 -10.34
N HIS A 48 -9.58 13.46 -11.64
CA HIS A 48 -8.90 14.34 -12.58
C HIS A 48 -9.67 15.67 -12.76
N LYS A 49 -11.01 15.64 -12.74
CA LYS A 49 -11.86 16.84 -12.80
C LYS A 49 -11.73 17.72 -11.56
N ASP A 50 -11.50 17.13 -10.39
CA ASP A 50 -11.26 17.85 -9.14
C ASP A 50 -10.22 17.13 -8.25
N PRO A 51 -8.91 17.41 -8.43
CA PRO A 51 -7.84 16.76 -7.67
C PRO A 51 -7.63 17.40 -6.29
N SER A 52 -8.44 18.39 -5.90
CA SER A 52 -8.22 19.20 -4.69
C SER A 52 -8.09 18.34 -3.43
N LYS A 53 -8.94 17.33 -3.28
CA LYS A 53 -8.92 16.42 -2.13
C LYS A 53 -7.69 15.53 -2.10
N LEU A 54 -7.23 15.05 -3.24
CA LEU A 54 -5.98 14.27 -3.33
C LEU A 54 -4.79 15.14 -2.92
N HIS A 55 -4.72 16.36 -3.45
CA HIS A 55 -3.66 17.31 -3.12
C HIS A 55 -3.68 17.70 -1.64
N GLU A 56 -4.86 17.90 -1.05
CA GLU A 56 -5.03 18.21 0.37
C GLU A 56 -4.43 17.11 1.26
N VAL A 57 -4.76 15.84 1.00
CA VAL A 57 -4.26 14.71 1.80
C VAL A 57 -2.74 14.57 1.66
N LEU A 58 -2.22 14.64 0.44
CA LEU A 58 -0.78 14.53 0.18
C LEU A 58 0.01 15.73 0.73
N LYS A 59 -0.61 16.92 0.81
CA LYS A 59 0.02 18.09 1.43
C LYS A 59 0.25 17.89 2.92
N ILE A 60 -0.69 17.24 3.63
CA ILE A 60 -0.51 16.88 5.04
C ILE A 60 0.59 15.84 5.19
N ALA A 61 0.62 14.84 4.29
CA ALA A 61 1.63 13.79 4.29
C ALA A 61 3.07 14.30 4.15
N GLN A 62 3.29 15.46 3.50
CA GLN A 62 4.61 16.09 3.36
C GLN A 62 5.31 16.33 4.70
N GLY A 63 4.57 16.81 5.71
CA GLY A 63 5.13 17.23 7.00
C GLY A 63 5.13 16.15 8.08
N ILE A 64 4.55 14.98 7.81
CA ILE A 64 4.50 13.88 8.76
C ILE A 64 5.87 13.21 8.85
N SER A 65 6.24 12.74 10.03
CA SER A 65 7.37 11.83 10.22
C SER A 65 6.95 10.83 11.27
N VAL A 66 6.97 9.54 10.92
CA VAL A 66 6.67 8.44 11.83
C VAL A 66 7.95 7.68 12.10
N ALA A 67 8.23 7.40 13.37
CA ALA A 67 9.40 6.62 13.76
C ALA A 67 9.17 5.14 13.45
N LYS A 68 10.23 4.42 13.07
CA LYS A 68 10.13 3.02 12.63
C LYS A 68 9.72 2.06 13.76
N ASP A 69 10.12 2.38 14.99
CA ASP A 69 9.77 1.64 16.20
C ASP A 69 8.26 1.74 16.53
N ASP A 70 7.59 2.81 16.09
CA ASP A 70 6.13 2.89 15.99
C ASP A 70 5.63 2.14 14.73
N ALA A 71 5.87 0.82 14.72
CA ALA A 71 5.75 -0.03 13.55
C ALA A 71 4.37 0.03 12.88
N LYS A 72 3.28 0.06 13.65
CA LYS A 72 1.91 0.05 13.10
C LYS A 72 1.54 1.40 12.47
N ASN A 73 1.87 2.52 13.10
CA ASN A 73 1.71 3.83 12.47
C ASN A 73 2.59 3.99 11.25
N TYR A 74 3.83 3.50 11.32
CA TYR A 74 4.80 3.60 10.24
C TYR A 74 4.31 2.89 8.98
N GLN A 75 3.91 1.62 9.12
CA GLN A 75 3.40 0.83 8.00
C GLN A 75 2.10 1.42 7.45
N ALA A 76 1.13 1.74 8.33
CA ALA A 76 -0.13 2.35 7.91
C ALA A 76 0.09 3.67 7.15
N PHE A 77 0.98 4.54 7.63
CA PHE A 77 1.31 5.79 6.96
C PHE A 77 1.88 5.54 5.55
N TRP A 78 2.90 4.69 5.43
CA TRP A 78 3.59 4.47 4.16
C TRP A 78 2.76 3.70 3.13
N ILE A 79 1.91 2.76 3.55
CA ILE A 79 0.98 2.07 2.66
C ILE A 79 -0.03 3.06 2.06
N ASN A 80 -0.66 3.89 2.90
CA ASN A 80 -1.61 4.90 2.41
C ASN A 80 -0.92 5.94 1.53
N ALA A 81 0.26 6.42 1.94
CA ALA A 81 1.05 7.38 1.17
C ALA A 81 1.44 6.83 -0.21
N TYR A 82 1.87 5.57 -0.28
CA TYR A 82 2.17 4.89 -1.54
C TYR A 82 0.95 4.88 -2.47
N ASN A 83 -0.19 4.36 -1.98
CA ASN A 83 -1.40 4.22 -2.78
C ASN A 83 -1.94 5.58 -3.27
N LEU A 84 -1.92 6.62 -2.42
CA LEU A 84 -2.28 7.99 -2.81
C LEU A 84 -1.30 8.57 -3.85
N SER A 85 -0.01 8.25 -3.73
CA SER A 85 1.02 8.73 -4.66
C SER A 85 0.92 8.09 -6.03
N VAL A 86 0.59 6.79 -6.09
CA VAL A 86 0.26 6.11 -7.35
C VAL A 86 -0.93 6.78 -8.02
N ILE A 87 -2.01 7.03 -7.27
CA ILE A 87 -3.18 7.72 -7.81
C ILE A 87 -2.79 9.11 -8.34
N LYS A 88 -2.01 9.89 -7.57
CA LYS A 88 -1.53 11.20 -8.02
C LYS A 88 -0.72 11.09 -9.31
N GLY A 89 0.23 10.17 -9.39
CA GLY A 89 1.08 10.00 -10.57
C GLY A 89 0.26 9.68 -11.83
N LEU A 90 -0.80 8.88 -11.71
CA LEU A 90 -1.72 8.59 -12.80
C LEU A 90 -2.57 9.81 -13.18
N ILE A 91 -3.03 10.58 -12.19
CA ILE A 91 -3.81 11.81 -12.41
C ILE A 91 -2.98 12.89 -13.10
N ASP A 92 -1.72 13.05 -12.73
CA ASP A 92 -0.79 14.02 -13.36
C ASP A 92 -0.56 13.75 -14.86
N LYS A 93 -0.92 12.55 -15.33
CA LYS A 93 -0.71 12.05 -16.70
C LYS A 93 -2.00 11.58 -17.34
N TYR A 94 -3.15 11.92 -16.76
CA TYR A 94 -4.45 11.45 -17.22
C TYR A 94 -4.87 12.17 -18.52
N PRO A 95 -5.48 11.48 -19.50
CA PRO A 95 -5.72 10.03 -19.55
C PRO A 95 -4.46 9.23 -19.88
N THR A 96 -4.28 8.10 -19.20
CA THR A 96 -3.20 7.13 -19.42
C THR A 96 -3.77 5.71 -19.42
N LYS A 97 -3.14 4.76 -20.14
CA LYS A 97 -3.61 3.37 -20.20
C LYS A 97 -2.86 2.47 -19.23
N SER A 98 -1.64 2.85 -18.86
CA SER A 98 -0.76 2.08 -17.99
C SER A 98 0.14 3.00 -17.17
N PRO A 99 0.44 2.66 -15.91
CA PRO A 99 1.52 3.33 -15.17
C PRO A 99 2.86 3.32 -15.94
N LEU A 100 3.09 2.29 -16.76
CA LEU A 100 4.31 2.12 -17.55
C LEU A 100 4.41 3.07 -18.75
N ASP A 101 3.32 3.72 -19.16
CA ASP A 101 3.36 4.75 -20.21
C ASP A 101 4.20 5.96 -19.76
N ASN A 102 4.42 6.10 -18.44
CA ASN A 102 5.21 7.14 -17.83
C ASN A 102 6.58 6.60 -17.42
N ALA A 103 7.58 6.77 -18.28
CA ALA A 103 8.93 6.34 -17.99
C ALA A 103 9.42 6.93 -16.66
N GLY A 104 9.89 6.06 -15.76
CA GLY A 104 10.34 6.50 -14.44
C GLY A 104 9.25 6.62 -13.38
N PHE A 105 8.03 6.12 -13.62
CA PHE A 105 6.89 6.24 -12.70
C PHE A 105 7.22 5.74 -11.29
N PHE A 106 7.86 4.56 -11.18
CA PHE A 106 8.12 3.93 -9.89
C PHE A 106 9.49 4.26 -9.30
N ASP A 107 10.50 4.53 -10.13
CA ASP A 107 11.92 4.54 -9.74
C ASP A 107 12.65 5.89 -9.95
N LYS A 108 12.06 6.84 -10.70
CA LYS A 108 12.68 8.16 -10.95
C LYS A 108 11.82 9.33 -10.46
N THR A 109 10.51 9.21 -10.60
CA THR A 109 9.57 10.24 -10.13
C THR A 109 9.59 10.26 -8.62
N LYS A 110 9.85 11.44 -8.05
CA LYS A 110 9.92 11.61 -6.60
C LYS A 110 8.72 12.35 -6.07
N HIS A 111 8.29 11.96 -4.88
CA HIS A 111 7.18 12.51 -4.14
C HIS A 111 7.72 13.11 -2.85
N ASN A 112 7.26 14.32 -2.54
CA ASN A 112 7.55 14.93 -1.24
C ASN A 112 6.54 14.39 -0.22
N ILE A 113 6.98 13.43 0.61
CA ILE A 113 6.14 12.75 1.60
C ILE A 113 7.02 12.36 2.79
N GLY A 114 6.49 12.46 4.00
CA GLY A 114 7.20 11.94 5.17
C GLY A 114 8.45 12.76 5.51
N GLY A 115 8.50 14.04 5.11
CA GLY A 115 9.70 14.89 5.14
C GLY A 115 10.81 14.45 4.18
N LYS A 116 10.51 13.60 3.18
CA LYS A 116 11.49 13.02 2.25
C LYS A 116 11.08 13.30 0.80
N ASN A 117 12.07 13.39 -0.09
CA ASN A 117 11.87 13.37 -1.53
C ASN A 117 12.18 11.96 -2.06
N ILE A 118 11.15 11.14 -2.22
CA ILE A 118 11.25 9.67 -2.28
C ILE A 118 10.48 9.08 -3.47
N THR A 119 10.94 7.98 -4.05
CA THR A 119 10.23 7.26 -5.12
C THR A 119 9.24 6.24 -4.57
N LEU A 120 8.33 5.74 -5.42
CA LEU A 120 7.43 4.65 -5.03
C LEU A 120 8.21 3.38 -4.68
N ASN A 121 9.24 3.04 -5.46
CA ASN A 121 10.14 1.91 -5.19
C ASN A 121 10.91 2.07 -3.88
N ASP A 122 11.31 3.29 -3.53
CA ASP A 122 11.96 3.53 -2.23
C ASP A 122 10.98 3.27 -1.07
N ILE A 123 9.71 3.67 -1.19
CA ILE A 123 8.69 3.38 -0.18
C ILE A 123 8.50 1.87 -0.05
N GLU A 124 8.29 1.16 -1.15
CA GLU A 124 8.05 -0.29 -1.15
C GLU A 124 9.28 -1.06 -0.65
N HIS A 125 10.43 -0.91 -1.31
CA HIS A 125 11.60 -1.76 -1.05
C HIS A 125 12.38 -1.34 0.18
N LYS A 126 12.59 -0.03 0.39
CA LYS A 126 13.47 0.45 1.47
C LYS A 126 12.71 0.72 2.76
N LEU A 127 11.52 1.32 2.68
CA LEU A 127 10.78 1.70 3.88
C LEU A 127 9.90 0.57 4.41
N LEU A 128 9.26 -0.22 3.55
CA LEU A 128 8.37 -1.30 3.96
C LEU A 128 9.06 -2.67 3.93
N ARG A 129 9.26 -3.27 2.75
CA ARG A 129 9.79 -4.64 2.60
C ARG A 129 11.12 -4.82 3.35
N GLY A 130 12.08 -3.92 3.14
CA GLY A 130 13.40 -3.98 3.76
C GLY A 130 13.41 -3.86 5.29
N ASN A 131 12.36 -3.29 5.90
CA ASN A 131 12.30 -3.11 7.36
C ASN A 131 11.44 -4.16 8.08
N PHE A 132 10.37 -4.66 7.46
CA PHE A 132 9.41 -5.53 8.13
C PHE A 132 9.37 -6.95 7.58
N LYS A 133 9.87 -7.18 6.35
CA LYS A 133 9.87 -8.50 5.70
C LYS A 133 8.50 -9.19 5.74
N ASP A 134 7.44 -8.39 5.56
CA ASP A 134 6.06 -8.88 5.55
C ASP A 134 5.59 -9.05 4.09
N PRO A 135 5.44 -10.28 3.57
CA PRO A 135 4.99 -10.52 2.20
C PRO A 135 3.57 -10.00 1.94
N ARG A 136 2.79 -9.69 3.00
CA ARG A 136 1.44 -9.13 2.85
C ARG A 136 1.43 -7.76 2.16
N PHE A 137 2.57 -7.04 2.13
CA PHE A 137 2.67 -5.76 1.43
C PHE A 137 2.36 -5.84 -0.07
N HIS A 138 2.65 -6.96 -0.71
CA HIS A 138 2.34 -7.20 -2.13
C HIS A 138 0.85 -7.23 -2.45
N PHE A 139 0.00 -7.33 -1.42
CA PHE A 139 -1.47 -7.36 -1.55
C PHE A 139 -2.12 -6.03 -1.18
N VAL A 140 -1.34 -5.03 -0.77
CA VAL A 140 -1.87 -3.73 -0.30
C VAL A 140 -1.19 -2.51 -0.91
N LEU A 141 -0.03 -2.68 -1.55
CA LEU A 141 0.63 -1.66 -2.36
C LEU A 141 0.13 -1.74 -3.80
N VAL A 142 -0.86 -0.93 -4.14
CA VAL A 142 -1.56 -0.98 -5.42
C VAL A 142 -0.87 -0.05 -6.42
N CYS A 143 -0.19 -0.64 -7.38
CA CYS A 143 0.48 -0.03 -8.54
C CYS A 143 -0.45 0.67 -9.55
N GLY A 144 -1.76 0.64 -9.35
CA GLY A 144 -2.76 1.27 -10.23
C GLY A 144 -3.12 0.48 -11.49
N ALA A 145 -2.74 -0.80 -11.57
CA ALA A 145 -3.05 -1.70 -12.69
C ALA A 145 -4.13 -2.75 -12.34
N VAL A 146 -4.76 -3.36 -13.34
CA VAL A 146 -5.77 -4.42 -13.17
C VAL A 146 -5.15 -5.71 -12.61
N GLY A 147 -3.89 -6.00 -12.93
CA GLY A 147 -3.16 -7.14 -12.36
C GLY A 147 -2.81 -6.97 -10.88
N CYS A 148 -2.95 -5.76 -10.33
CA CYS A 148 -2.65 -5.46 -8.94
C CYS A 148 -3.74 -6.04 -8.01
N PRO A 149 -3.46 -6.17 -6.70
CA PRO A 149 -4.51 -6.53 -5.75
C PRO A 149 -5.60 -5.43 -5.72
N PRO A 150 -6.87 -5.78 -5.45
CA PRO A 150 -7.94 -4.79 -5.39
C PRO A 150 -7.67 -3.73 -4.33
N LEU A 151 -7.66 -2.45 -4.71
CA LEU A 151 -7.56 -1.36 -3.74
C LEU A 151 -8.78 -1.33 -2.83
N ILE A 152 -8.58 -1.23 -1.51
CA ILE A 152 -9.69 -1.09 -0.56
C ILE A 152 -10.24 0.33 -0.57
N SER A 153 -11.51 0.48 -0.24
CA SER A 153 -12.20 1.77 -0.12
C SER A 153 -11.99 2.43 1.24
N GLU A 154 -10.92 2.11 1.95
CA GLU A 154 -10.63 2.59 3.30
C GLU A 154 -9.13 2.87 3.45
N ALA A 155 -8.75 3.72 4.40
CA ALA A 155 -7.34 3.86 4.75
C ALA A 155 -6.88 2.67 5.60
N TYR A 156 -5.60 2.31 5.47
CA TYR A 156 -4.95 1.43 6.44
C TYR A 156 -4.73 2.20 7.75
N LEU A 157 -5.25 1.68 8.87
CA LEU A 157 -5.14 2.35 10.17
C LEU A 157 -4.30 1.51 11.13
N PRO A 158 -3.52 2.11 12.05
CA PRO A 158 -2.64 1.38 12.96
C PRO A 158 -3.37 0.27 13.74
N ILE A 159 -4.59 0.57 14.21
CA ILE A 159 -5.42 -0.32 15.03
C ILE A 159 -5.99 -1.51 14.24
N THR A 160 -6.29 -1.34 12.96
CA THR A 160 -6.87 -2.39 12.08
C THR A 160 -5.86 -2.97 11.11
N LEU A 161 -4.61 -2.48 11.10
CA LEU A 161 -3.64 -2.76 10.04
C LEU A 161 -3.46 -4.25 9.80
N ASP A 162 -3.29 -5.04 10.86
CA ASP A 162 -3.01 -6.47 10.71
C ASP A 162 -4.20 -7.22 10.07
N VAL A 163 -5.41 -6.91 10.55
CA VAL A 163 -6.66 -7.46 10.01
C VAL A 163 -6.85 -7.03 8.55
N GLN A 164 -6.54 -5.78 8.21
CA GLN A 164 -6.62 -5.29 6.83
C GLN A 164 -5.62 -6.00 5.90
N LEU A 165 -4.35 -6.14 6.32
CA LEU A 165 -3.31 -6.87 5.58
C LEU A 165 -3.73 -8.33 5.33
N GLU A 166 -4.18 -9.02 6.37
CA GLU A 166 -4.60 -10.42 6.28
C GLU A 166 -5.84 -10.58 5.38
N THR A 167 -6.84 -9.71 5.55
CA THR A 167 -8.08 -9.74 4.75
C THR A 167 -7.78 -9.55 3.27
N GLN A 168 -6.91 -8.60 2.93
CA GLN A 168 -6.52 -8.33 1.56
C GLN A 168 -5.70 -9.46 0.95
N THR A 169 -4.80 -10.05 1.74
CA THR A 169 -4.03 -11.24 1.31
C THR A 169 -4.95 -12.41 1.02
N LYS A 170 -5.87 -12.74 1.93
CA LYS A 170 -6.89 -13.80 1.73
C LYS A 170 -7.75 -13.51 0.50
N LYS A 171 -8.22 -12.28 0.33
CA LYS A 171 -9.05 -11.87 -0.81
C LYS A 171 -8.32 -12.04 -2.14
N ALA A 172 -7.05 -11.66 -2.22
CA ALA A 172 -6.25 -11.83 -3.42
C ALA A 172 -6.00 -13.31 -3.74
N ILE A 173 -5.50 -14.08 -2.76
CA ILE A 173 -5.15 -15.50 -2.88
C ILE A 173 -6.35 -16.38 -3.24
N ASN A 174 -7.54 -16.03 -2.75
CA ASN A 174 -8.79 -16.74 -3.09
C ASN A 174 -9.54 -16.09 -4.26
N GLY A 175 -8.95 -15.09 -4.92
CA GLY A 175 -9.53 -14.35 -6.03
C GLY A 175 -8.61 -14.37 -7.25
N SER A 176 -8.39 -13.19 -7.83
CA SER A 176 -7.71 -13.03 -9.12
C SER A 176 -6.23 -13.44 -9.14
N PHE A 177 -5.59 -13.66 -7.98
CA PHE A 177 -4.16 -13.99 -7.94
C PHE A 177 -3.87 -15.47 -8.21
N ILE A 178 -4.88 -16.34 -8.17
CA ILE A 178 -4.67 -17.78 -8.31
C ILE A 178 -5.71 -18.39 -9.24
N GLN A 179 -5.24 -19.20 -10.20
CA GLN A 179 -6.07 -20.03 -11.07
C GLN A 179 -5.72 -21.50 -10.84
N VAL A 180 -6.70 -22.28 -10.40
CA VAL A 180 -6.49 -23.69 -10.01
C VAL A 180 -7.10 -24.63 -11.04
N ASN A 181 -6.31 -25.61 -11.47
CA ASN A 181 -6.77 -26.77 -12.24
C ASN A 181 -6.53 -28.04 -11.43
N SER A 182 -7.52 -28.38 -10.60
CA SER A 182 -7.44 -29.54 -9.69
C SER A 182 -7.38 -30.87 -10.43
N LYS A 183 -7.97 -30.97 -11.63
CA LYS A 183 -7.90 -32.21 -12.43
C LYS A 183 -6.47 -32.57 -12.86
N LYS A 184 -5.59 -31.58 -12.96
CA LYS A 184 -4.20 -31.76 -13.42
C LYS A 184 -3.17 -31.45 -12.33
N ASN A 185 -3.59 -31.15 -11.09
CA ASN A 185 -2.74 -30.63 -10.02
C ASN A 185 -1.83 -29.50 -10.54
N ARG A 186 -2.44 -28.48 -11.18
CA ARG A 186 -1.76 -27.28 -11.67
C ARG A 186 -2.33 -26.04 -11.02
N VAL A 187 -1.45 -25.15 -10.61
CA VAL A 187 -1.80 -23.82 -10.13
C VAL A 187 -1.05 -22.78 -10.94
N GLN A 188 -1.75 -21.76 -11.40
CA GLN A 188 -1.14 -20.56 -11.97
C GLN A 188 -1.32 -19.41 -10.98
N VAL A 189 -0.26 -18.66 -10.71
CA VAL A 189 -0.28 -17.55 -9.76
C VAL A 189 0.15 -16.26 -10.43
N SER A 190 -0.20 -15.12 -9.81
CA SER A 190 0.14 -13.80 -10.31
C SER A 190 1.66 -13.65 -10.51
N GLN A 191 2.04 -12.94 -11.57
CA GLN A 191 3.44 -12.57 -11.84
C GLN A 191 4.12 -11.80 -10.69
N ILE A 192 3.35 -11.17 -9.80
CA ILE A 192 3.86 -10.58 -8.56
C ILE A 192 4.64 -11.61 -7.73
N MET A 193 4.16 -12.86 -7.67
CA MET A 193 4.84 -13.93 -6.94
C MET A 193 6.14 -14.38 -7.62
N GLU A 194 6.26 -14.20 -8.94
CA GLU A 194 7.50 -14.43 -9.68
C GLU A 194 8.52 -13.33 -9.38
N TRP A 195 8.12 -12.06 -9.50
CA TRP A 195 9.01 -10.91 -9.30
C TRP A 195 9.54 -10.78 -7.88
N TYR A 196 8.73 -11.20 -6.89
CA TYR A 196 9.05 -11.10 -5.47
C TYR A 196 9.12 -12.45 -4.77
N LYS A 197 9.53 -13.49 -5.51
CA LYS A 197 9.61 -14.88 -5.02
C LYS A 197 10.34 -15.03 -3.69
N GLU A 198 11.40 -14.25 -3.47
CA GLU A 198 12.18 -14.25 -2.23
C GLU A 198 11.34 -13.94 -0.97
N ASP A 199 10.31 -13.10 -1.10
CA ASP A 199 9.47 -12.72 0.05
C ASP A 199 8.47 -13.83 0.40
N PHE A 200 8.07 -14.65 -0.58
CA PHE A 200 7.10 -15.74 -0.40
C PHE A 200 7.76 -17.06 -0.01
N THR A 201 9.10 -17.15 -0.05
CA THR A 201 9.87 -18.39 0.19
C THR A 201 10.80 -18.28 1.40
N MET A 202 10.48 -17.37 2.32
CA MET A 202 11.27 -17.14 3.53
C MET A 202 11.16 -18.30 4.52
N ASN A 203 12.19 -18.46 5.37
CA ASN A 203 12.18 -19.44 6.48
C ASN A 203 11.97 -20.90 6.05
N GLY A 204 12.35 -21.25 4.83
CA GLY A 204 12.29 -22.63 4.32
C GLY A 204 10.90 -23.04 3.82
N THR A 205 9.93 -22.13 3.72
CA THR A 205 8.65 -22.37 3.05
C THR A 205 8.78 -22.18 1.55
N ASP A 206 7.95 -22.85 0.76
CA ASP A 206 7.78 -22.54 -0.65
C ASP A 206 6.57 -21.63 -0.93
N GLU A 207 6.35 -21.28 -2.20
CA GLU A 207 5.20 -20.43 -2.59
C GLU A 207 3.86 -21.11 -2.33
N ILE A 208 3.78 -22.44 -2.42
CA ILE A 208 2.55 -23.20 -2.15
C ILE A 208 2.24 -23.18 -0.65
N ASP A 209 3.25 -23.30 0.21
CA ASP A 209 3.11 -23.16 1.67
C ASP A 209 2.56 -21.78 2.04
N PHE A 210 3.12 -20.71 1.43
CA PHE A 210 2.59 -19.35 1.60
C PHE A 210 1.12 -19.26 1.15
N ILE A 211 0.79 -19.77 -0.04
CA ILE A 211 -0.59 -19.80 -0.55
C ILE A 211 -1.52 -20.52 0.42
N ASN A 212 -1.12 -21.70 0.91
CA ASN A 212 -1.92 -22.54 1.81
C ASN A 212 -2.15 -21.92 3.19
N THR A 213 -1.39 -20.87 3.55
CA THR A 213 -1.63 -20.07 4.77
C THR A 213 -2.90 -19.21 4.64
N TYR A 214 -3.22 -18.73 3.44
CA TYR A 214 -4.33 -17.80 3.20
C TYR A 214 -5.47 -18.37 2.35
N ARG A 215 -5.22 -19.47 1.64
CA ARG A 215 -6.18 -20.10 0.75
C ARG A 215 -7.20 -20.93 1.55
N THR A 216 -8.48 -20.78 1.20
CA THR A 216 -9.59 -21.54 1.81
C THR A 216 -9.51 -23.02 1.44
N GLU A 217 -9.30 -23.32 0.15
CA GLU A 217 -9.14 -24.68 -0.36
C GLU A 217 -7.65 -24.97 -0.58
N LYS A 218 -7.02 -25.66 0.37
CA LYS A 218 -5.58 -25.94 0.33
C LYS A 218 -5.19 -26.76 -0.91
N LEU A 219 -4.01 -26.45 -1.44
CA LEU A 219 -3.33 -27.20 -2.48
C LEU A 219 -2.57 -28.35 -1.84
N GLU A 220 -3.27 -29.43 -1.51
CA GLU A 220 -2.68 -30.61 -0.86
C GLU A 220 -1.92 -31.50 -1.85
N GLY A 221 -0.79 -32.07 -1.42
CA GLY A 221 0.05 -32.95 -2.25
C GLY A 221 0.96 -32.18 -3.22
N LYS A 222 1.33 -32.82 -4.34
CA LYS A 222 2.29 -32.25 -5.30
C LYS A 222 1.57 -31.48 -6.42
N TRP A 223 1.72 -30.15 -6.40
CA TRP A 223 1.21 -29.26 -7.43
C TRP A 223 2.33 -28.71 -8.30
N LYS A 224 2.09 -28.56 -9.60
CA LYS A 224 2.98 -27.80 -10.48
C LYS A 224 2.49 -26.36 -10.53
N LEU A 225 3.31 -25.46 -10.00
CA LEU A 225 3.13 -24.01 -10.02
C LEU A 225 3.68 -23.40 -11.32
N SER A 226 2.99 -22.39 -11.83
CA SER A 226 3.43 -21.54 -12.94
C SER A 226 2.87 -20.13 -12.75
N TYR A 227 3.31 -19.17 -13.57
CA TYR A 227 2.87 -17.77 -13.46
C TYR A 227 2.03 -17.37 -14.67
N PHE A 228 1.04 -16.49 -14.48
CA PHE A 228 0.30 -15.87 -15.59
C PHE A 228 0.73 -14.41 -15.80
N PRO A 229 0.66 -13.89 -17.05
CA PRO A 229 1.12 -12.53 -17.35
C PRO A 229 0.39 -11.44 -16.58
N TYR A 230 1.13 -10.40 -16.22
CA TYR A 230 0.57 -9.26 -15.50
C TYR A 230 -0.20 -8.29 -16.41
N ASN A 231 -1.41 -7.91 -16.00
CA ASN A 231 -2.22 -6.93 -16.74
C ASN A 231 -1.94 -5.51 -16.25
N TRP A 232 -1.14 -4.76 -17.02
CA TRP A 232 -0.74 -3.38 -16.73
C TRP A 232 -1.79 -2.31 -17.05
N THR A 233 -2.95 -2.68 -17.61
CA THR A 233 -4.04 -1.72 -17.87
C THR A 233 -4.48 -1.06 -16.56
N ILE A 234 -4.70 0.25 -16.53
CA ILE A 234 -5.10 0.95 -15.31
C ILE A 234 -6.42 0.42 -14.72
N ASN A 235 -6.53 0.39 -13.39
CA ASN A 235 -7.72 -0.09 -12.66
C ASN A 235 -8.82 0.99 -12.55
N ILE A 236 -9.28 1.51 -13.68
CA ILE A 236 -10.36 2.52 -13.73
C ILE A 236 -11.74 1.92 -13.44
N GLN A 237 -12.62 2.71 -12.81
CA GLN A 237 -14.05 2.40 -12.59
C GLN A 237 -14.84 2.33 -13.88
#